data_AF-A0A358I252-F1
#
_entry.id   AF-A0A358I252-F1
#
_cell.length_a   1.000
_cell.length_b   1.000
_cell.length_c   1.000
_cell.angle_alpha   90.00
_cell.angle_beta   90.00
_cell.angle_gamma   90.00
#
_symmetry.space_group_name_H-M   'P 1'
#
loop_
_entity.id
_entity.type
_entity.pdbx_description
1 polymer ?
#
loop_
_entity_poly.entity_id
_entity_poly.type
_entity_poly.pdbx_seq_one_letter_code
_entity_poly.pdbx_strand_id
1 'polypeptide(L)'
;MSNGSHYQKLKGLVDDGRLSMHLIIAPPRTNSSLVEHVMGNSPDIHHECHEPFLGARQDDFDPDHGYKQIFESIGGEQFEHSMEKTSVAVKEMSHWIGKNEEYTRLVELTRNPILILVRNPLLSVESRIRRVVSTLDMRSSIDLQRAMLDYVATERGFSKWCDFLIAIKSGAYAKPLDFIRNGEDIDRLYDTSILSVQNELLNFKARKNGYSNWRDLVERKLYAECDYIFFEDILKANPRRMSFEKDEFKRLDEEVRYLESAGKKHFVFDTTDIRAAPEEQLRELCSRIGITFSPEMLEWGQKPVDFHSEQTQEFEKLWYDTLLSSSRVKPPIEVPLPLKRFPQFMRQYLSTDNLGIYAELSRRKTLGGELWHELNECEFNIPVTVENRERLLELGVIGEDVSPGTEASVKLKYIDPIYAIRMSQSCQRMLSLRSLSERMQMR
;
A
#
# COMPACT_ATOMS: atom_id res chain seq x y z
N MET A 1 -2.62 -23.77 -17.56
CA MET A 1 -3.71 -22.82 -17.26
C MET A 1 -5.01 -23.60 -17.23
N SER A 2 -5.81 -23.49 -16.17
CA SER A 2 -7.20 -23.99 -16.18
C SER A 2 -8.07 -23.00 -16.95
N ASN A 3 -8.88 -23.45 -17.90
CA ASN A 3 -9.93 -22.61 -18.48
C ASN A 3 -11.15 -22.65 -17.55
N GLY A 4 -11.11 -21.80 -16.52
CA GLY A 4 -12.19 -21.62 -15.57
C GLY A 4 -13.50 -21.20 -16.26
N SER A 5 -14.63 -21.58 -15.66
CA SER A 5 -15.95 -21.36 -16.28
C SER A 5 -16.34 -19.88 -16.24
N HIS A 6 -15.97 -19.14 -15.19
CA HIS A 6 -16.30 -17.73 -15.04
C HIS A 6 -15.46 -16.85 -15.98
N TYR A 7 -14.18 -17.17 -16.21
CA TYR A 7 -13.39 -16.51 -17.26
C TYR A 7 -14.07 -16.64 -18.64
N GLN A 8 -14.59 -17.83 -18.98
CA GLN A 8 -15.25 -18.05 -20.28
C GLN A 8 -16.61 -17.33 -20.36
N LYS A 9 -17.40 -17.29 -19.27
CA LYS A 9 -18.62 -16.48 -19.19
C LYS A 9 -18.33 -14.99 -19.41
N LEU A 10 -17.37 -14.42 -18.67
CA LEU A 10 -16.94 -13.03 -18.83
C LEU A 10 -16.41 -12.75 -20.24
N LYS A 11 -15.63 -13.66 -20.81
CA LYS A 11 -15.13 -13.53 -22.19
C LYS A 11 -16.26 -13.48 -23.20
N GLY A 12 -17.31 -14.29 -23.05
CA GLY A 12 -18.51 -14.21 -23.89
C GLY A 12 -19.19 -12.83 -23.83
N LEU A 13 -19.39 -12.30 -22.62
CA LEU A 13 -20.02 -10.99 -22.37
C LEU A 13 -19.18 -9.82 -22.89
N VAL A 14 -17.84 -9.92 -22.82
CA VAL A 14 -16.94 -8.96 -23.45
C VAL A 14 -16.98 -9.11 -24.97
N ASP A 15 -16.97 -10.34 -25.49
CA ASP A 15 -16.88 -10.59 -26.93
C ASP A 15 -18.12 -10.10 -27.69
N ASP A 16 -19.32 -10.38 -27.17
CA ASP A 16 -20.60 -9.89 -27.71
C ASP A 16 -20.87 -8.39 -27.46
N GLY A 17 -20.12 -7.77 -26.53
CA GLY A 17 -20.19 -6.34 -26.25
C GLY A 17 -21.33 -5.92 -25.33
N ARG A 18 -21.83 -6.82 -24.48
CA ARG A 18 -22.67 -6.49 -23.31
C ARG A 18 -21.86 -6.01 -22.11
N LEU A 19 -20.60 -6.44 -21.94
CA LEU A 19 -19.74 -6.03 -20.83
C LEU A 19 -18.57 -5.15 -21.27
N SER A 20 -18.45 -3.96 -20.68
CA SER A 20 -17.26 -3.09 -20.77
C SER A 20 -16.40 -3.21 -19.51
N MET A 21 -15.19 -3.74 -19.62
CA MET A 21 -14.25 -3.80 -18.50
C MET A 21 -13.25 -2.65 -18.54
N HIS A 22 -13.02 -2.03 -17.39
CA HIS A 22 -12.05 -0.96 -17.17
C HIS A 22 -11.07 -1.44 -16.08
N LEU A 23 -9.84 -1.77 -16.47
CA LEU A 23 -8.86 -2.39 -15.58
C LEU A 23 -7.90 -1.34 -14.99
N ILE A 24 -7.80 -1.31 -13.67
CA ILE A 24 -6.82 -0.54 -12.90
C ILE A 24 -5.79 -1.53 -12.32
N ILE A 25 -4.51 -1.30 -12.59
CA ILE A 25 -3.38 -2.08 -12.05
C ILE A 25 -2.49 -1.15 -11.23
N ALA A 26 -2.14 -1.57 -10.01
CA ALA A 26 -1.36 -0.75 -9.09
C ALA A 26 -0.47 -1.58 -8.13
N PRO A 27 0.61 -1.00 -7.60
CA PRO A 27 1.19 -1.43 -6.33
C PRO A 27 0.25 -1.06 -5.16
N PRO A 28 0.32 -1.77 -4.01
CA PRO A 28 -0.45 -1.41 -2.83
C PRO A 28 -0.04 -0.05 -2.25
N ARG A 29 -0.93 0.52 -1.43
CA ARG A 29 -0.80 1.83 -0.76
C ARG A 29 -0.64 3.06 -1.68
N THR A 30 -0.71 2.88 -3.01
CA THR A 30 -0.67 3.93 -4.03
C THR A 30 -1.97 4.73 -4.19
N ASN A 31 -2.93 4.62 -3.26
CA ASN A 31 -4.28 5.18 -3.38
C ASN A 31 -5.12 4.59 -4.53
N SER A 32 -4.85 3.36 -5.00
CA SER A 32 -5.62 2.73 -6.08
C SER A 32 -7.12 2.62 -5.77
N SER A 33 -7.52 2.32 -4.53
CA SER A 33 -8.93 2.30 -4.10
C SER A 33 -9.63 3.67 -4.13
N LEU A 34 -8.88 4.78 -4.09
CA LEU A 34 -9.43 6.12 -4.31
C LEU A 34 -9.77 6.32 -5.79
N VAL A 35 -8.90 5.86 -6.68
CA VAL A 35 -9.09 6.01 -8.13
C VAL A 35 -10.21 5.09 -8.65
N GLU A 36 -10.31 3.89 -8.08
CA GLU A 36 -11.47 3.00 -8.22
C GLU A 36 -12.77 3.72 -7.82
N HIS A 37 -12.88 4.20 -6.57
CA HIS A 37 -14.10 4.84 -6.08
C HIS A 37 -14.53 6.06 -6.91
N VAL A 38 -13.59 6.94 -7.30
CA VAL A 38 -13.96 8.09 -8.15
C VAL A 38 -14.36 7.65 -9.56
N MET A 39 -13.83 6.54 -10.09
CA MET A 39 -14.34 5.93 -11.32
C MET A 39 -15.75 5.36 -11.13
N GLY A 40 -16.07 4.75 -9.98
CA GLY A 40 -17.42 4.31 -9.62
C GLY A 40 -18.46 5.44 -9.57
N ASN A 41 -18.03 6.69 -9.32
CA ASN A 41 -18.89 7.87 -9.37
C ASN A 41 -19.13 8.42 -10.81
N SER A 42 -18.56 7.79 -11.85
CA SER A 42 -18.84 8.10 -13.26
C SER A 42 -20.16 7.45 -13.71
N PRO A 43 -21.03 8.16 -14.45
CA PRO A 43 -22.29 7.58 -14.95
C PRO A 43 -22.10 6.48 -16.01
N ASP A 44 -20.88 6.27 -16.51
CA ASP A 44 -20.54 5.18 -17.44
C ASP A 44 -19.93 3.95 -16.74
N ILE A 45 -19.81 3.94 -15.40
CA ILE A 45 -19.37 2.81 -14.58
C ILE A 45 -20.55 2.31 -13.73
N HIS A 46 -20.99 1.07 -13.98
CA HIS A 46 -22.18 0.50 -13.32
C HIS A 46 -21.83 -0.35 -12.09
N HIS A 47 -20.60 -0.90 -12.03
CA HIS A 47 -20.13 -1.79 -10.99
C HIS A 47 -18.64 -1.54 -10.66
N GLU A 48 -18.25 -1.86 -9.42
CA GLU A 48 -16.87 -1.88 -8.95
C GLU A 48 -16.50 -3.30 -8.48
N CYS A 49 -15.27 -3.75 -8.72
CA CYS A 49 -14.78 -5.06 -8.29
C CYS A 49 -13.35 -4.96 -7.72
N HIS A 50 -13.25 -5.18 -6.40
CA HIS A 50 -12.10 -4.79 -5.58
C HIS A 50 -11.17 -5.97 -5.25
N GLU A 51 -9.98 -5.99 -5.84
CA GLU A 51 -8.97 -7.06 -5.67
C GLU A 51 -9.53 -8.49 -5.75
N PRO A 52 -10.29 -8.88 -6.81
CA PRO A 52 -10.80 -10.24 -6.99
C PRO A 52 -9.74 -11.36 -6.90
N PHE A 53 -8.46 -11.06 -7.11
CA PHE A 53 -7.32 -11.97 -7.01
C PHE A 53 -6.54 -11.85 -5.69
N LEU A 54 -7.04 -11.13 -4.68
CA LEU A 54 -6.48 -11.06 -3.31
C LEU A 54 -6.19 -12.45 -2.69
N GLY A 55 -6.96 -13.48 -3.08
CA GLY A 55 -6.72 -14.86 -2.68
C GLY A 55 -5.42 -15.48 -3.22
N ALA A 56 -4.88 -14.97 -4.34
CA ALA A 56 -3.67 -15.49 -5.01
C ALA A 56 -2.43 -15.53 -4.12
N ARG A 57 -2.43 -14.82 -2.98
CA ARG A 57 -1.45 -14.98 -1.91
C ARG A 57 -1.22 -16.44 -1.48
N GLN A 58 -2.25 -17.29 -1.55
CA GLN A 58 -2.18 -18.74 -1.28
C GLN A 58 -1.57 -19.51 -2.46
N ASP A 59 -0.99 -20.69 -2.21
CA ASP A 59 -0.28 -21.46 -3.25
C ASP A 59 -1.20 -22.48 -3.98
N ASP A 60 -2.39 -22.68 -3.44
CA ASP A 60 -3.50 -23.52 -3.91
C ASP A 60 -4.71 -22.71 -4.42
N PHE A 61 -4.54 -21.40 -4.62
CA PHE A 61 -5.58 -20.51 -5.12
C PHE A 61 -5.99 -20.82 -6.57
N ASP A 62 -7.28 -21.03 -6.82
CA ASP A 62 -7.86 -21.16 -8.16
C ASP A 62 -8.16 -19.79 -8.78
N PRO A 63 -7.54 -19.43 -9.92
CA PRO A 63 -7.85 -18.20 -10.66
C PRO A 63 -9.33 -17.99 -10.99
N ASP A 64 -10.13 -19.05 -11.19
CA ASP A 64 -11.55 -18.88 -11.53
C ASP A 64 -12.36 -18.29 -10.37
N HIS A 65 -11.83 -18.28 -9.14
CA HIS A 65 -12.41 -17.54 -8.03
C HIS A 65 -12.42 -16.02 -8.28
N GLY A 66 -11.34 -15.45 -8.83
CA GLY A 66 -11.29 -14.02 -9.15
C GLY A 66 -12.23 -13.64 -10.29
N TYR A 67 -12.30 -14.48 -11.33
CA TYR A 67 -13.29 -14.31 -12.40
C TYR A 67 -14.72 -14.50 -11.90
N LYS A 68 -14.96 -15.37 -10.91
CA LYS A 68 -16.27 -15.50 -10.24
C LYS A 68 -16.64 -14.22 -9.49
N GLN A 69 -15.73 -13.60 -8.73
CA GLN A 69 -16.02 -12.33 -8.05
C GLN A 69 -16.38 -11.21 -9.04
N ILE A 70 -15.67 -11.09 -10.17
CA ILE A 70 -16.01 -10.13 -11.24
C ILE A 70 -17.40 -10.45 -11.83
N PHE A 71 -17.69 -11.72 -12.12
CA PHE A 71 -18.98 -12.16 -12.65
C PHE A 71 -20.15 -11.91 -11.69
N GLU A 72 -19.96 -12.13 -10.38
CA GLU A 72 -20.97 -11.84 -9.36
C GLU A 72 -21.16 -10.33 -9.14
N SER A 73 -20.11 -9.51 -9.23
CA SER A 73 -20.21 -8.05 -9.08
C SER A 73 -21.14 -7.39 -10.11
N ILE A 74 -21.23 -7.97 -11.32
CA ILE A 74 -22.13 -7.53 -12.41
C ILE A 74 -23.52 -8.18 -12.38
N GLY A 75 -23.87 -8.92 -11.33
CA GLY A 75 -25.18 -9.58 -11.17
C GLY A 75 -25.23 -11.05 -11.63
N GLY A 76 -24.09 -11.66 -11.96
CA GLY A 76 -23.97 -13.10 -12.20
C GLY A 76 -24.90 -13.66 -13.28
N GLU A 77 -25.54 -14.79 -12.99
CA GLU A 77 -26.41 -15.51 -13.94
C GLU A 77 -27.65 -14.70 -14.35
N GLN A 78 -28.10 -13.75 -13.51
CA GLN A 78 -29.17 -12.82 -13.86
C GLN A 78 -28.74 -11.85 -14.97
N PHE A 79 -27.47 -11.42 -14.98
CA PHE A 79 -26.92 -10.58 -16.04
C PHE A 79 -26.48 -11.39 -17.27
N GLU A 80 -25.97 -12.61 -17.08
CA GLU A 80 -25.59 -13.53 -18.17
C GLU A 80 -26.73 -13.77 -19.19
N HIS A 81 -27.97 -13.81 -18.70
CA HIS A 81 -29.18 -13.96 -19.51
C HIS A 81 -29.87 -12.63 -19.87
N SER A 82 -29.27 -11.49 -19.52
CA SER A 82 -29.78 -10.15 -19.85
C SER A 82 -29.36 -9.70 -21.24
N MET A 83 -30.19 -8.87 -21.88
CA MET A 83 -29.85 -8.16 -23.11
C MET A 83 -29.27 -6.75 -22.85
N GLU A 84 -29.28 -6.31 -21.59
CA GLU A 84 -28.73 -5.02 -21.18
C GLU A 84 -27.20 -4.98 -21.34
N LYS A 85 -26.66 -3.76 -21.38
CA LYS A 85 -25.22 -3.52 -21.31
C LYS A 85 -24.83 -3.06 -19.92
N THR A 86 -23.64 -3.43 -19.47
CA THR A 86 -23.07 -2.97 -18.22
C THR A 86 -21.57 -2.72 -18.33
N SER A 87 -21.00 -2.09 -17.33
CA SER A 87 -19.57 -1.83 -17.22
C SER A 87 -19.07 -2.05 -15.80
N VAL A 88 -17.82 -2.50 -15.68
CA VAL A 88 -17.18 -2.75 -14.38
C VAL A 88 -15.78 -2.13 -14.34
N ALA A 89 -15.51 -1.38 -13.28
CA ALA A 89 -14.17 -1.00 -12.87
C ALA A 89 -13.58 -2.16 -12.04
N VAL A 90 -12.57 -2.83 -12.57
CA VAL A 90 -11.82 -3.89 -11.84
C VAL A 90 -10.50 -3.29 -11.39
N LYS A 91 -10.25 -3.26 -10.09
CA LYS A 91 -9.02 -2.70 -9.52
C LYS A 91 -8.20 -3.75 -8.81
N GLU A 92 -7.00 -3.97 -9.33
CA GLU A 92 -6.10 -5.04 -8.94
C GLU A 92 -4.72 -4.58 -8.48
N MET A 93 -4.06 -5.47 -7.73
CA MET A 93 -2.72 -5.25 -7.21
C MET A 93 -1.70 -6.13 -7.94
N SER A 94 -0.65 -5.52 -8.49
CA SER A 94 0.38 -6.20 -9.30
C SER A 94 1.00 -7.44 -8.65
N HIS A 95 1.16 -7.41 -7.32
CA HIS A 95 1.75 -8.53 -6.58
C HIS A 95 0.81 -9.73 -6.39
N TRP A 96 -0.51 -9.57 -6.62
CA TRP A 96 -1.48 -10.67 -6.67
C TRP A 96 -1.54 -11.25 -8.09
N ILE A 97 -1.93 -10.44 -9.09
CA ILE A 97 -2.08 -10.90 -10.49
C ILE A 97 -0.76 -11.32 -11.15
N GLY A 98 0.37 -10.76 -10.69
CA GLY A 98 1.72 -11.16 -11.08
C GLY A 98 2.26 -12.43 -10.40
N LYS A 99 1.55 -13.02 -9.43
CA LYS A 99 1.96 -14.32 -8.83
C LYS A 99 1.50 -15.51 -9.66
N ASN A 100 0.35 -15.41 -10.33
CA ASN A 100 -0.25 -16.47 -11.15
C ASN A 100 -0.32 -16.13 -12.66
N GLU A 101 0.21 -14.97 -13.07
CA GLU A 101 0.23 -14.47 -14.46
C GLU A 101 -1.16 -14.18 -15.08
N GLU A 102 -2.22 -14.16 -14.26
CA GLU A 102 -3.60 -13.93 -14.72
C GLU A 102 -3.86 -12.47 -15.14
N TYR A 103 -2.89 -11.56 -14.93
CA TYR A 103 -2.87 -10.24 -15.58
C TYR A 103 -3.01 -10.37 -17.10
N THR A 104 -2.43 -11.41 -17.72
CA THR A 104 -2.52 -11.67 -19.17
C THR A 104 -3.98 -11.78 -19.64
N ARG A 105 -4.79 -12.56 -18.90
CA ARG A 105 -6.20 -12.84 -19.17
C ARG A 105 -7.13 -11.68 -18.80
N LEU A 106 -6.86 -10.97 -17.69
CA LEU A 106 -7.57 -9.71 -17.40
C LEU A 106 -7.35 -8.68 -18.51
N VAL A 107 -6.16 -8.64 -19.07
CA VAL A 107 -5.80 -7.79 -20.21
C VAL A 107 -6.47 -8.27 -21.51
N GLU A 108 -6.75 -9.56 -21.71
CA GLU A 108 -7.59 -10.03 -22.82
C GLU A 108 -9.05 -9.59 -22.71
N LEU A 109 -9.64 -9.68 -21.50
CA LEU A 109 -11.00 -9.22 -21.20
C LEU A 109 -11.14 -7.69 -21.29
N THR A 110 -10.04 -6.95 -21.12
CA THR A 110 -10.04 -5.48 -21.18
C THR A 110 -9.87 -4.98 -22.61
N ARG A 111 -10.94 -4.37 -23.16
CA ARG A 111 -10.96 -3.69 -24.46
C ARG A 111 -10.58 -2.20 -24.37
N ASN A 112 -10.84 -1.57 -23.24
CA ASN A 112 -10.52 -0.16 -23.00
C ASN A 112 -9.03 0.04 -22.64
N PRO A 113 -8.50 1.28 -22.68
CA PRO A 113 -7.16 1.57 -22.22
C PRO A 113 -6.99 1.25 -20.73
N ILE A 114 -5.93 0.50 -20.40
CA ILE A 114 -5.65 0.04 -19.04
C ILE A 114 -5.02 1.16 -18.21
N LEU A 115 -5.47 1.32 -16.97
CA LEU A 115 -4.98 2.36 -16.06
C LEU A 115 -3.87 1.79 -15.17
N ILE A 116 -2.68 2.37 -15.27
CA ILE A 116 -1.50 2.01 -14.46
C ILE A 116 -1.31 3.10 -13.41
N LEU A 117 -1.42 2.75 -12.12
CA LEU A 117 -1.28 3.72 -11.04
C LEU A 117 0.06 3.62 -10.33
N VAL A 118 0.67 4.77 -10.11
CA VAL A 118 1.90 4.92 -9.33
C VAL A 118 1.76 5.95 -8.22
N ARG A 119 2.67 5.88 -7.25
CA ARG A 119 2.87 6.85 -6.16
C ARG A 119 4.30 6.69 -5.65
N ASN A 120 4.89 7.74 -5.08
CA ASN A 120 6.20 7.70 -4.43
C ASN A 120 6.35 6.48 -3.46
N PRO A 121 7.28 5.54 -3.75
CA PRO A 121 7.46 4.32 -2.95
C PRO A 121 7.78 4.56 -1.48
N LEU A 122 8.35 5.70 -1.12
CA LEU A 122 8.61 6.07 0.27
C LEU A 122 7.30 6.21 1.04
N LEU A 123 6.27 6.80 0.42
CA LEU A 123 4.92 6.94 1.01
C LEU A 123 4.19 5.59 1.07
N SER A 124 4.32 4.75 0.04
CA SER A 124 3.72 3.39 0.06
C SER A 124 4.32 2.53 1.18
N VAL A 125 5.66 2.47 1.28
CA VAL A 125 6.36 1.70 2.32
C VAL A 125 6.13 2.29 3.72
N GLU A 126 6.09 3.62 3.87
CA GLU A 126 5.72 4.29 5.14
C GLU A 126 4.30 3.90 5.57
N SER A 127 3.34 3.91 4.64
CA SER A 127 1.96 3.46 4.91
C SER A 127 1.91 1.98 5.31
N ARG A 128 2.70 1.12 4.67
CA ARG A 128 2.80 -0.32 4.98
C ARG A 128 3.39 -0.57 6.37
N ILE A 129 4.50 0.08 6.72
CA ILE A 129 5.10 0.01 8.07
C ILE A 129 4.04 0.41 9.10
N ARG A 130 3.37 1.56 8.89
CA ARG A 130 2.34 2.05 9.80
C ARG A 130 1.23 1.01 10.03
N ARG A 131 0.64 0.47 8.97
CA ARG A 131 -0.47 -0.50 9.06
C ARG A 131 -0.07 -1.87 9.62
N VAL A 132 1.14 -2.36 9.37
CA VAL A 132 1.57 -3.64 9.96
C VAL A 132 1.92 -3.47 11.44
N VAL A 133 2.64 -2.41 11.82
CA VAL A 133 2.99 -2.16 13.24
C VAL A 133 1.73 -1.89 14.07
N SER A 134 0.78 -1.10 13.56
CA SER A 134 -0.48 -0.77 14.26
C SER A 134 -1.49 -1.92 14.34
N THR A 135 -1.19 -3.10 13.80
CA THR A 135 -2.07 -4.29 13.82
C THR A 135 -1.38 -5.53 14.43
N LEU A 136 -0.23 -5.34 15.10
CA LEU A 136 0.45 -6.44 15.80
C LEU A 136 -0.29 -6.88 17.07
N ASP A 137 -1.06 -6.01 17.73
CA ASP A 137 -1.90 -6.35 18.89
C ASP A 137 -3.32 -6.83 18.53
N MET A 138 -3.67 -6.81 17.23
CA MET A 138 -5.00 -7.20 16.74
C MET A 138 -5.09 -8.65 16.26
N ARG A 139 -3.99 -9.27 15.84
CA ARG A 139 -3.96 -10.68 15.39
C ARG A 139 -2.66 -11.37 15.74
N SER A 140 -2.75 -12.63 16.17
CA SER A 140 -1.60 -13.45 16.50
C SER A 140 -0.74 -13.76 15.26
N SER A 141 0.53 -14.06 15.49
CA SER A 141 1.49 -14.58 14.51
C SER A 141 2.49 -15.44 15.27
N ILE A 142 2.64 -16.71 14.88
CA ILE A 142 3.54 -17.62 15.60
C ILE A 142 5.00 -17.17 15.52
N ASP A 143 5.41 -16.61 14.38
CA ASP A 143 6.76 -16.10 14.14
C ASP A 143 7.06 -14.89 15.05
N LEU A 144 6.09 -13.98 15.20
CA LEU A 144 6.19 -12.83 16.11
C LEU A 144 6.21 -13.27 17.57
N GLN A 145 5.33 -14.19 17.97
CA GLN A 145 5.25 -14.68 19.35
C GLN A 145 6.55 -15.38 19.75
N ARG A 146 7.11 -16.25 18.90
CA ARG A 146 8.44 -16.86 19.09
C ARG A 146 9.53 -15.81 19.30
N ALA A 147 9.63 -14.84 18.39
CA ALA A 147 10.64 -13.78 18.48
C ALA A 147 10.49 -12.91 19.75
N MET A 148 9.27 -12.66 20.22
CA MET A 148 9.06 -11.92 21.47
C MET A 148 9.32 -12.78 22.72
N LEU A 149 9.11 -14.10 22.66
CA LEU A 149 9.52 -15.04 23.72
C LEU A 149 11.05 -15.16 23.81
N ASP A 150 11.76 -15.19 22.69
CA ASP A 150 13.23 -15.16 22.63
C ASP A 150 13.78 -13.81 23.14
N TYR A 151 13.11 -12.69 22.80
CA TYR A 151 13.42 -11.37 23.37
C TYR A 151 13.23 -11.36 24.90
N VAL A 152 12.13 -11.93 25.41
CA VAL A 152 11.94 -12.09 26.88
C VAL A 152 13.03 -12.95 27.50
N ALA A 153 13.42 -14.07 26.89
CA ALA A 153 14.51 -14.92 27.38
C ALA A 153 15.83 -14.15 27.46
N THR A 154 16.16 -13.39 26.42
CA THR A 154 17.34 -12.51 26.36
C THR A 154 17.32 -11.46 27.47
N GLU A 155 16.17 -10.80 27.67
CA GLU A 155 15.93 -9.81 28.74
C GLU A 155 15.91 -10.41 30.17
N ARG A 156 16.00 -11.73 30.31
CA ARG A 156 16.19 -12.47 31.58
C ARG A 156 17.55 -13.18 31.68
N GLY A 157 18.42 -13.04 30.67
CA GLY A 157 19.80 -13.57 30.67
C GLY A 157 20.00 -14.93 29.98
N PHE A 158 19.04 -15.39 29.17
CA PHE A 158 19.10 -16.67 28.45
C PHE A 158 19.20 -16.45 26.94
N SER A 159 19.83 -17.37 26.22
CA SER A 159 20.09 -17.25 24.77
C SER A 159 18.84 -17.28 23.88
N LYS A 160 17.76 -17.93 24.33
CA LYS A 160 16.49 -18.15 23.61
C LYS A 160 15.45 -18.81 24.52
N TRP A 161 14.20 -18.85 24.08
CA TRP A 161 13.05 -19.34 24.86
C TRP A 161 13.21 -20.77 25.37
N CYS A 162 13.73 -21.71 24.58
CA CYS A 162 13.86 -23.10 25.05
C CYS A 162 14.85 -23.25 26.21
N ASP A 163 15.91 -22.44 26.25
CA ASP A 163 16.92 -22.50 27.30
C ASP A 163 16.36 -21.89 28.60
N PHE A 164 15.58 -20.81 28.46
CA PHE A 164 14.81 -20.20 29.54
C PHE A 164 13.73 -21.14 30.10
N LEU A 165 13.01 -21.86 29.22
CA LEU A 165 12.00 -22.86 29.59
C LEU A 165 12.61 -24.02 30.39
N ILE A 166 13.81 -24.49 30.03
CA ILE A 166 14.56 -25.48 30.81
C ILE A 166 14.92 -24.93 32.20
N ALA A 167 15.34 -23.67 32.30
CA ALA A 167 15.64 -23.03 33.59
C ALA A 167 14.40 -22.86 34.47
N ILE A 168 13.23 -22.54 33.89
CA ILE A 168 11.95 -22.47 34.60
C ILE A 168 11.56 -23.86 35.11
N LYS A 169 11.58 -24.89 34.24
CA LYS A 169 11.21 -26.27 34.59
C LYS A 169 12.09 -26.93 35.64
N SER A 170 13.37 -26.59 35.66
CA SER A 170 14.33 -27.09 36.66
C SER A 170 14.31 -26.30 37.97
N GLY A 171 13.50 -25.24 38.08
CA GLY A 171 13.46 -24.34 39.24
C GLY A 171 14.66 -23.39 39.32
N ALA A 172 15.61 -23.44 38.37
CA ALA A 172 16.75 -22.54 38.29
C ALA A 172 16.34 -21.07 38.02
N TYR A 173 15.14 -20.86 37.47
CA TYR A 173 14.49 -19.55 37.39
C TYR A 173 13.11 -19.58 38.05
N ALA A 174 12.98 -18.86 39.17
CA ALA A 174 11.79 -18.88 40.04
C ALA A 174 11.02 -17.53 40.10
N LYS A 175 11.33 -16.57 39.22
CA LYS A 175 10.59 -15.29 39.17
C LYS A 175 9.30 -15.47 38.35
N PRO A 176 8.20 -14.76 38.68
CA PRO A 176 6.98 -14.78 37.87
C PRO A 176 7.20 -14.40 36.39
N LEU A 177 6.27 -14.86 35.56
CA LEU A 177 6.19 -14.55 34.13
C LEU A 177 4.99 -13.62 33.91
N ASP A 178 5.23 -12.33 34.05
CA ASP A 178 4.22 -11.25 34.18
C ASP A 178 3.28 -11.08 32.96
N PHE A 179 3.55 -11.83 31.89
CA PHE A 179 2.84 -11.90 30.61
C PHE A 179 1.96 -13.15 30.43
N ILE A 180 2.06 -14.14 31.32
CA ILE A 180 1.14 -15.29 31.42
C ILE A 180 0.10 -14.94 32.48
N ARG A 181 -1.20 -15.04 32.17
CA ARG A 181 -2.27 -14.52 33.05
C ARG A 181 -3.46 -15.44 33.28
N ASN A 182 -3.74 -16.34 32.33
CA ASN A 182 -4.93 -17.19 32.33
C ASN A 182 -4.58 -18.67 32.52
N GLY A 183 -3.38 -18.95 33.05
CA GLY A 183 -2.84 -20.30 33.15
C GLY A 183 -2.46 -20.90 31.80
N GLU A 184 -2.07 -20.07 30.81
CA GLU A 184 -1.66 -20.56 29.50
C GLU A 184 -0.47 -21.54 29.63
N ASP A 185 -0.58 -22.70 28.97
CA ASP A 185 0.44 -23.75 28.99
C ASP A 185 1.76 -23.25 28.38
N ILE A 186 2.75 -23.07 29.26
CA ILE A 186 4.06 -22.51 28.94
C ILE A 186 4.81 -23.31 27.86
N ASP A 187 4.60 -24.62 27.79
CA ASP A 187 5.23 -25.49 26.82
C ASP A 187 4.71 -25.24 25.40
N ARG A 188 3.45 -24.82 25.31
CA ARG A 188 2.77 -24.58 24.04
C ARG A 188 2.95 -23.17 23.51
N LEU A 189 3.46 -22.22 24.30
CA LEU A 189 3.65 -20.84 23.88
C LEU A 189 4.62 -20.69 22.70
N TYR A 190 5.54 -21.63 22.50
CA TYR A 190 6.45 -21.56 21.35
C TYR A 190 5.84 -22.11 20.05
N ASP A 191 4.76 -22.89 20.11
CA ASP A 191 4.20 -23.59 18.94
C ASP A 191 2.69 -23.31 18.69
N THR A 192 2.00 -22.70 19.64
CA THR A 192 0.60 -22.24 19.52
C THR A 192 0.54 -20.73 19.70
N SER A 193 0.11 -19.98 18.68
CA SER A 193 -0.02 -18.52 18.78
C SER A 193 -1.27 -18.12 19.57
N ILE A 194 -1.13 -17.30 20.62
CA ILE A 194 -2.20 -16.89 21.52
C ILE A 194 -2.17 -15.35 21.62
N LEU A 195 -3.26 -14.69 21.21
CA LEU A 195 -3.30 -13.23 21.11
C LEU A 195 -3.11 -12.50 22.46
N SER A 196 -3.66 -13.03 23.56
CA SER A 196 -3.45 -12.47 24.91
C SER A 196 -1.97 -12.43 25.30
N VAL A 197 -1.28 -13.55 25.08
CA VAL A 197 0.15 -13.70 25.37
C VAL A 197 0.99 -12.79 24.46
N GLN A 198 0.71 -12.78 23.15
CA GLN A 198 1.38 -11.88 22.21
C GLN A 198 1.23 -10.41 22.63
N ASN A 199 0.05 -9.99 23.07
CA ASN A 199 -0.21 -8.61 23.47
C ASN A 199 0.53 -8.22 24.75
N GLU A 200 0.66 -9.14 25.72
CA GLU A 200 1.50 -8.86 26.91
C GLU A 200 3.01 -8.96 26.64
N LEU A 201 3.45 -9.76 25.67
CA LEU A 201 4.83 -9.73 25.18
C LEU A 201 5.16 -8.41 24.49
N LEU A 202 4.24 -7.86 23.67
CA LEU A 202 4.34 -6.52 23.10
C LEU A 202 4.35 -5.43 24.18
N ASN A 203 3.48 -5.54 25.19
CA ASN A 203 3.48 -4.63 26.35
C ASN A 203 4.77 -4.73 27.18
N PHE A 204 5.36 -5.92 27.32
CA PHE A 204 6.66 -6.10 27.98
C PHE A 204 7.77 -5.39 27.21
N LYS A 205 7.85 -5.55 25.87
CA LYS A 205 8.80 -4.82 25.03
C LYS A 205 8.60 -3.30 25.11
N ALA A 206 7.35 -2.83 25.16
CA ALA A 206 7.06 -1.41 25.34
C ALA A 206 7.59 -0.86 26.69
N ARG A 207 7.28 -1.55 27.79
CA ARG A 207 7.74 -1.18 29.14
C ARG A 207 9.26 -1.22 29.28
N LYS A 208 9.93 -2.18 28.63
CA LYS A 208 11.40 -2.24 28.54
C LYS A 208 12.03 -1.06 27.81
N ASN A 209 11.28 -0.38 26.93
CA ASN A 209 11.72 0.80 26.20
C ASN A 209 11.17 2.12 26.79
N GLY A 210 10.58 2.08 28.00
CA GLY A 210 10.10 3.27 28.72
C GLY A 210 8.66 3.68 28.44
N TYR A 211 7.92 2.91 27.64
CA TYR A 211 6.52 3.19 27.27
C TYR A 211 5.54 2.38 28.15
N SER A 212 4.36 2.93 28.43
CA SER A 212 3.39 2.30 29.36
C SER A 212 2.82 0.97 28.84
N ASN A 213 2.60 0.88 27.53
CA ASN A 213 2.01 -0.26 26.81
C ASN A 213 2.33 -0.16 25.31
N TRP A 214 1.99 -1.20 24.52
CA TRP A 214 2.28 -1.26 23.09
C TRP A 214 1.70 -0.08 22.29
N ARG A 215 0.48 0.39 22.60
CA ARG A 215 -0.18 1.47 21.85
C ARG A 215 0.47 2.84 22.12
N ASP A 216 0.92 3.09 23.35
CA ASP A 216 1.69 4.30 23.72
C ASP A 216 3.09 4.32 23.08
N LEU A 217 3.72 3.16 22.93
CA LEU A 217 4.93 3.02 22.11
C LEU A 217 4.64 3.30 20.64
N VAL A 218 3.56 2.72 20.09
CA VAL A 218 3.17 2.92 18.70
C VAL A 218 2.89 4.39 18.40
N GLU A 219 2.06 5.06 19.21
CA GLU A 219 1.71 6.47 19.00
C GLU A 219 2.96 7.36 18.91
N ARG A 220 3.89 7.18 19.87
CA ARG A 220 5.12 7.98 19.91
C ARG A 220 6.11 7.59 18.82
N LYS A 221 6.53 6.32 18.74
CA LYS A 221 7.57 5.90 17.79
C LYS A 221 7.13 5.87 16.33
N LEU A 222 5.89 5.47 16.05
CA LEU A 222 5.40 5.24 14.69
C LEU A 222 4.81 6.50 14.04
N TYR A 223 4.07 7.29 14.81
CA TYR A 223 3.32 8.45 14.31
C TYR A 223 4.00 9.79 14.65
N ALA A 224 4.33 10.05 15.92
CA ALA A 224 4.99 11.31 16.30
C ALA A 224 6.45 11.38 15.83
N GLU A 225 7.31 10.49 16.34
CA GLU A 225 8.76 10.48 16.07
C GLU A 225 9.11 9.98 14.66
N CYS A 226 8.19 9.25 14.00
CA CYS A 226 8.38 8.60 12.70
C CYS A 226 9.71 7.80 12.63
N ASP A 227 10.00 7.02 13.67
CA ASP A 227 11.21 6.22 13.85
C ASP A 227 10.96 4.77 13.39
N TYR A 228 11.00 4.56 12.08
CA TYR A 228 10.77 3.23 11.50
C TYR A 228 11.91 2.25 11.72
N ILE A 229 13.12 2.75 12.01
CA ILE A 229 14.30 1.90 12.32
C ILE A 229 14.09 1.19 13.66
N PHE A 230 13.49 1.84 14.66
CA PHE A 230 13.13 1.21 15.94
C PHE A 230 12.31 -0.09 15.79
N PHE A 231 11.48 -0.18 14.74
CA PHE A 231 10.66 -1.36 14.45
C PHE A 231 11.35 -2.43 13.60
N GLU A 232 12.60 -2.24 13.17
CA GLU A 232 13.25 -3.13 12.20
C GLU A 232 13.24 -4.61 12.61
N ASP A 233 13.53 -4.92 13.88
CA ASP A 233 13.57 -6.31 14.37
C ASP A 233 12.18 -6.95 14.44
N ILE A 234 11.15 -6.19 14.85
CA ILE A 234 9.78 -6.72 14.96
C ILE A 234 9.11 -6.88 13.59
N LEU A 235 9.55 -6.10 12.60
CA LEU A 235 9.17 -6.24 11.20
C LEU A 235 9.86 -7.46 10.56
N LYS A 236 11.16 -7.69 10.85
CA LYS A 236 11.88 -8.91 10.44
C LYS A 236 11.26 -10.18 11.05
N ALA A 237 10.81 -10.11 12.30
CA ALA A 237 10.15 -11.21 13.02
C ALA A 237 8.76 -11.57 12.47
N ASN A 238 8.19 -10.78 11.56
CA ASN A 238 6.87 -11.02 10.99
C ASN A 238 6.91 -11.03 9.44
N PRO A 239 7.78 -11.85 8.82
CA PRO A 239 8.13 -11.73 7.42
C PRO A 239 6.92 -11.89 6.50
N ARG A 240 6.00 -12.80 6.84
CA ARG A 240 4.73 -13.03 6.12
C ARG A 240 3.87 -11.76 5.97
N ARG A 241 3.95 -10.81 6.91
CA ARG A 241 3.25 -9.52 6.84
C ARG A 241 4.08 -8.39 6.21
N MET A 242 5.34 -8.64 5.82
CA MET A 242 6.28 -7.59 5.41
C MET A 242 6.95 -7.81 4.05
N SER A 243 7.07 -9.05 3.60
CA SER A 243 7.79 -9.42 2.36
C SER A 243 6.90 -9.53 1.12
N PHE A 244 5.57 -9.60 1.27
CA PHE A 244 4.66 -9.83 0.14
C PHE A 244 4.57 -8.63 -0.82
N GLU A 245 4.68 -7.41 -0.29
CA GLU A 245 4.73 -6.15 -1.06
C GLU A 245 6.18 -5.69 -1.36
N LYS A 246 7.20 -6.56 -1.27
CA LYS A 246 8.61 -6.13 -1.51
C LYS A 246 8.91 -5.94 -3.00
N ASP A 247 8.37 -6.83 -3.85
CA ASP A 247 8.61 -6.89 -5.29
C ASP A 247 7.51 -6.14 -6.10
N GLU A 248 6.69 -5.33 -5.40
CA GLU A 248 5.46 -4.72 -5.91
C GLU A 248 5.65 -3.90 -7.21
N PHE A 249 6.66 -3.02 -7.24
CA PHE A 249 6.97 -2.19 -8.41
C PHE A 249 7.63 -3.02 -9.52
N LYS A 250 8.36 -4.08 -9.16
CA LYS A 250 8.93 -5.00 -10.14
C LYS A 250 7.84 -5.76 -10.89
N ARG A 251 6.77 -6.19 -10.21
CA ARG A 251 5.59 -6.78 -10.87
C ARG A 251 4.88 -5.77 -11.77
N LEU A 252 4.72 -4.52 -11.32
CA LEU A 252 4.16 -3.45 -12.16
C LEU A 252 4.99 -3.19 -13.45
N ASP A 253 6.32 -3.22 -13.35
CA ASP A 253 7.24 -3.09 -14.50
C ASP A 253 7.19 -4.30 -15.44
N GLU A 254 7.08 -5.53 -14.90
CA GLU A 254 6.83 -6.74 -15.67
C GLU A 254 5.48 -6.68 -16.43
N GLU A 255 4.42 -6.21 -15.77
CA GLU A 255 3.08 -6.01 -16.35
C GLU A 255 3.07 -4.92 -17.42
N VAL A 256 3.65 -3.74 -17.16
CA VAL A 256 3.74 -2.65 -18.15
C VAL A 256 4.51 -3.10 -19.40
N ARG A 257 5.63 -3.82 -19.24
CA ARG A 257 6.38 -4.40 -20.37
C ARG A 257 5.56 -5.42 -21.14
N TYR A 258 4.74 -6.24 -20.47
CA TYR A 258 3.80 -7.11 -21.15
C TYR A 258 2.80 -6.30 -21.99
N LEU A 259 2.19 -5.25 -21.44
CA LEU A 259 1.26 -4.37 -22.18
C LEU A 259 1.92 -3.74 -23.40
N GLU A 260 3.16 -3.23 -23.26
CA GLU A 260 3.95 -2.69 -24.36
C GLU A 260 4.22 -3.76 -25.44
N SER A 261 4.63 -4.97 -25.05
CA SER A 261 4.90 -6.08 -25.97
C SER A 261 3.66 -6.63 -26.68
N ALA A 262 2.50 -6.59 -26.02
CA ALA A 262 1.20 -7.03 -26.54
C ALA A 262 0.46 -5.95 -27.36
N GLY A 263 1.05 -4.76 -27.51
CA GLY A 263 0.40 -3.61 -28.17
C GLY A 263 -0.83 -3.08 -27.43
N LYS A 264 -0.97 -3.39 -26.13
CA LYS A 264 -2.12 -3.04 -25.30
C LYS A 264 -1.99 -1.59 -24.82
N LYS A 265 -2.87 -0.73 -25.32
CA LYS A 265 -2.96 0.69 -24.95
C LYS A 265 -3.22 0.82 -23.45
N HIS A 266 -2.39 1.60 -22.78
CA HIS A 266 -2.46 1.85 -21.35
C HIS A 266 -2.00 3.28 -21.05
N PHE A 267 -2.29 3.76 -19.84
CA PHE A 267 -1.89 5.09 -19.38
C PHE A 267 -1.39 5.03 -17.94
N VAL A 268 -0.19 5.56 -17.70
CA VAL A 268 0.34 5.75 -16.35
C VAL A 268 -0.24 7.04 -15.76
N PHE A 269 -0.76 6.98 -14.54
CA PHE A 269 -1.14 8.15 -13.73
C PHE A 269 -0.51 8.05 -12.34
N ASP A 270 -0.19 9.20 -11.76
CA ASP A 270 0.43 9.31 -10.45
C ASP A 270 -0.59 9.88 -9.45
N THR A 271 -0.88 9.15 -8.38
CA THR A 271 -1.95 9.56 -7.46
C THR A 271 -1.54 10.71 -6.55
N THR A 272 -0.26 11.13 -6.57
CA THR A 272 0.14 12.45 -6.07
C THR A 272 -0.46 13.55 -6.95
N ASP A 273 -0.37 13.44 -8.29
CA ASP A 273 -0.90 14.44 -9.22
C ASP A 273 -2.43 14.50 -9.16
N ILE A 274 -3.10 13.33 -9.17
CA ILE A 274 -4.57 13.23 -9.07
C ILE A 274 -5.09 13.93 -7.81
N ARG A 275 -4.31 13.96 -6.73
CA ARG A 275 -4.69 14.67 -5.50
C ARG A 275 -4.35 16.16 -5.55
N ALA A 276 -3.36 16.56 -6.33
CA ALA A 276 -2.89 17.93 -6.45
C ALA A 276 -3.78 18.79 -7.38
N ALA A 277 -4.25 18.23 -8.50
CA ALA A 277 -5.14 18.89 -9.46
C ALA A 277 -6.30 17.95 -9.86
N PRO A 278 -7.24 17.66 -8.93
CA PRO A 278 -8.17 16.55 -9.08
C PRO A 278 -9.17 16.71 -10.21
N GLU A 279 -9.59 17.93 -10.55
CA GLU A 279 -10.52 18.12 -11.68
C GLU A 279 -9.83 17.90 -13.02
N GLU A 280 -8.66 18.50 -13.21
CA GLU A 280 -7.85 18.39 -14.41
C GLU A 280 -7.42 16.94 -14.66
N GLN A 281 -6.95 16.26 -13.61
CA GLN A 281 -6.46 14.88 -13.70
C GLN A 281 -7.58 13.87 -13.95
N LEU A 282 -8.73 14.01 -13.28
CA LEU A 282 -9.85 13.09 -13.49
C LEU A 282 -10.54 13.34 -14.83
N ARG A 283 -10.62 14.59 -15.32
CA ARG A 283 -11.08 14.88 -16.70
C ARG A 283 -10.18 14.23 -17.75
N GLU A 284 -8.86 14.32 -17.58
CA GLU A 284 -7.87 13.71 -18.49
C GLU A 284 -7.91 12.17 -18.44
N LEU A 285 -8.09 11.59 -17.25
CA LEU A 285 -8.29 10.14 -17.04
C LEU A 285 -9.55 9.66 -17.76
N CYS A 286 -10.69 10.30 -17.50
CA CYS A 286 -11.99 9.99 -18.10
C CYS A 286 -11.95 10.03 -19.63
N SER A 287 -11.45 11.14 -20.20
CA SER A 287 -11.25 11.33 -21.64
C SER A 287 -10.43 10.20 -22.28
N ARG A 288 -9.44 9.66 -21.54
CA ARG A 288 -8.51 8.66 -22.06
C ARG A 288 -8.99 7.22 -21.95
N ILE A 289 -9.71 6.86 -20.90
CA ILE A 289 -10.29 5.51 -20.74
C ILE A 289 -11.70 5.38 -21.33
N GLY A 290 -12.30 6.49 -21.77
CA GLY A 290 -13.56 6.51 -22.53
C GLY A 290 -14.81 6.58 -21.67
N ILE A 291 -14.75 7.28 -20.53
CA ILE A 291 -15.90 7.49 -19.62
C ILE A 291 -16.18 8.99 -19.39
N THR A 292 -17.36 9.32 -18.91
CA THR A 292 -17.80 10.67 -18.60
C THR A 292 -17.30 11.11 -17.22
N PHE A 293 -16.73 12.31 -17.14
CA PHE A 293 -16.41 12.96 -15.86
C PHE A 293 -17.68 13.49 -15.19
N SER A 294 -17.86 13.25 -13.88
CA SER A 294 -18.90 13.86 -13.05
C SER A 294 -18.31 14.66 -11.88
N PRO A 295 -19.00 15.70 -11.35
CA PRO A 295 -18.58 16.40 -10.13
C PRO A 295 -18.46 15.48 -8.90
N GLU A 296 -19.25 14.42 -8.83
CA GLU A 296 -19.24 13.42 -7.75
C GLU A 296 -17.91 12.62 -7.70
N MET A 297 -17.13 12.62 -8.78
CA MET A 297 -15.75 12.12 -8.78
C MET A 297 -14.81 12.98 -7.92
N LEU A 298 -15.18 14.24 -7.62
CA LEU A 298 -14.41 15.14 -6.75
C LEU A 298 -14.88 15.09 -5.30
N GLU A 299 -16.20 15.16 -5.09
CA GLU A 299 -16.84 15.20 -3.77
C GLU A 299 -18.10 14.31 -3.72
N TRP A 300 -18.08 13.29 -2.86
CA TRP A 300 -19.14 12.26 -2.70
C TRP A 300 -19.93 12.38 -1.37
N GLY A 301 -19.65 13.42 -0.57
CA GLY A 301 -20.43 13.76 0.62
C GLY A 301 -20.12 12.92 1.86
N GLN A 302 -20.93 13.05 2.91
CA GLN A 302 -20.60 12.58 4.27
C GLN A 302 -20.97 11.11 4.56
N LYS A 303 -21.31 10.32 3.54
CA LYS A 303 -21.53 8.87 3.72
C LYS A 303 -20.17 8.15 3.70
N PRO A 304 -19.91 7.17 4.59
CA PRO A 304 -18.77 6.28 4.42
C PRO A 304 -18.85 5.58 3.06
N VAL A 305 -17.72 5.55 2.34
CA VAL A 305 -17.59 4.78 1.10
C VAL A 305 -17.71 3.30 1.44
N ASP A 306 -18.58 2.55 0.75
CA ASP A 306 -18.67 1.10 0.92
C ASP A 306 -17.74 0.41 -0.08
N PHE A 307 -16.80 -0.39 0.42
CA PHE A 307 -15.96 -1.23 -0.42
C PHE A 307 -16.55 -2.64 -0.43
N HIS A 308 -17.18 -3.00 -1.55
CA HIS A 308 -17.78 -4.32 -1.80
C HIS A 308 -16.69 -5.41 -1.86
N SER A 309 -16.14 -5.75 -0.68
CA SER A 309 -14.97 -6.58 -0.47
C SER A 309 -15.25 -7.61 0.63
N GLU A 310 -14.58 -8.75 0.56
CA GLU A 310 -14.72 -9.83 1.57
C GLU A 310 -14.03 -9.51 2.91
N GLN A 311 -13.41 -8.32 3.02
CA GLN A 311 -12.53 -7.88 4.11
C GLN A 311 -13.32 -7.40 5.34
N THR A 312 -13.91 -8.37 6.03
CA THR A 312 -14.87 -8.14 7.11
C THR A 312 -14.25 -7.73 8.45
N GLN A 313 -12.97 -8.03 8.72
CA GLN A 313 -12.39 -7.87 10.06
C GLN A 313 -11.88 -6.45 10.35
N GLU A 314 -11.74 -6.10 11.64
CA GLU A 314 -11.27 -4.78 12.08
C GLU A 314 -9.88 -4.44 11.51
N PHE A 315 -8.94 -5.39 11.58
CA PHE A 315 -7.57 -5.23 11.05
C PHE A 315 -7.50 -4.99 9.54
N GLU A 316 -8.60 -5.28 8.83
CA GLU A 316 -8.78 -5.22 7.37
C GLU A 316 -9.38 -3.87 6.96
N LYS A 317 -10.42 -3.43 7.66
CA LYS A 317 -11.05 -2.11 7.45
C LYS A 317 -10.07 -0.96 7.68
N LEU A 318 -9.14 -1.13 8.63
CA LEU A 318 -8.04 -0.18 8.86
C LEU A 318 -7.21 0.14 7.60
N TRP A 319 -7.16 -0.70 6.57
CA TRP A 319 -6.38 -0.38 5.37
C TRP A 319 -7.00 0.77 4.55
N TYR A 320 -8.29 1.06 4.75
CA TYR A 320 -9.09 2.02 3.99
C TYR A 320 -9.58 3.23 4.79
N ASP A 321 -9.31 3.33 6.11
CA ASP A 321 -9.79 4.40 7.02
C ASP A 321 -9.83 5.79 6.38
N THR A 322 -8.75 6.20 5.72
CA THR A 322 -8.54 7.54 5.16
C THR A 322 -9.59 7.90 4.10
N LEU A 323 -10.09 6.89 3.39
CA LEU A 323 -11.07 6.97 2.31
C LEU A 323 -12.49 6.71 2.85
N LEU A 324 -12.66 5.72 3.74
CA LEU A 324 -13.88 5.49 4.53
C LEU A 324 -14.33 6.76 5.30
N SER A 325 -13.37 7.58 5.76
CA SER A 325 -13.56 8.86 6.44
C SER A 325 -13.30 10.09 5.54
N SER A 326 -13.55 9.98 4.24
CA SER A 326 -13.45 11.09 3.30
C SER A 326 -14.75 11.34 2.56
N SER A 327 -15.00 12.61 2.25
CA SER A 327 -16.14 13.08 1.46
C SER A 327 -15.73 13.68 0.12
N ARG A 328 -14.43 13.64 -0.21
CA ARG A 328 -13.79 14.26 -1.36
C ARG A 328 -12.36 13.77 -1.55
N VAL A 329 -11.79 14.03 -2.72
CA VAL A 329 -10.34 13.92 -2.94
C VAL A 329 -9.60 14.85 -1.96
N LYS A 330 -8.77 14.26 -1.10
CA LYS A 330 -7.94 14.97 -0.11
C LYS A 330 -6.60 15.38 -0.75
N PRO A 331 -6.11 16.62 -0.59
CA PRO A 331 -4.85 17.08 -1.19
C PRO A 331 -3.63 16.27 -0.70
N PRO A 332 -2.52 16.20 -1.45
CA PRO A 332 -1.31 15.51 -1.05
C PRO A 332 -0.54 16.38 -0.06
N ILE A 333 -0.55 16.00 1.22
CA ILE A 333 0.14 16.73 2.30
C ILE A 333 1.12 15.83 3.08
N GLU A 334 1.21 14.55 2.70
CA GLU A 334 2.12 13.59 3.30
C GLU A 334 3.56 13.79 2.78
N VAL A 335 4.37 14.54 3.51
CA VAL A 335 5.82 14.66 3.26
C VAL A 335 6.52 13.34 3.62
N PRO A 336 7.15 12.63 2.66
CA PRO A 336 7.85 11.37 2.90
C PRO A 336 9.16 11.58 3.65
N LEU A 337 9.53 10.60 4.47
CA LEU A 337 10.87 10.57 5.04
C LEU A 337 11.95 10.31 3.98
N PRO A 338 13.18 10.82 4.16
CA PRO A 338 14.32 10.44 3.34
C PRO A 338 14.69 8.99 3.61
N LEU A 339 15.14 8.27 2.58
CA LEU A 339 15.46 6.84 2.58
C LEU A 339 16.27 6.38 3.81
N LYS A 340 17.16 7.23 4.37
CA LYS A 340 17.94 6.95 5.58
C LYS A 340 17.12 6.61 6.83
N ARG A 341 15.83 7.00 6.91
CA ARG A 341 14.93 6.77 8.07
C ARG A 341 14.16 5.43 8.02
N PHE A 342 14.26 4.66 6.94
CA PHE A 342 13.60 3.36 6.80
C PHE A 342 14.51 2.22 7.31
N PRO A 343 13.97 1.06 7.75
CA PRO A 343 14.75 -0.15 8.09
C PRO A 343 15.73 -0.57 6.99
N GLN A 344 16.89 -1.13 7.35
CA GLN A 344 17.95 -1.49 6.41
C GLN A 344 17.47 -2.42 5.30
N PHE A 345 16.70 -3.46 5.64
CA PHE A 345 16.15 -4.40 4.65
C PHE A 345 15.12 -3.75 3.71
N MET A 346 14.52 -2.62 4.11
CA MET A 346 13.63 -1.83 3.25
C MET A 346 14.39 -0.86 2.36
N ARG A 347 15.44 -0.23 2.90
CA ARG A 347 16.33 0.64 2.12
C ARG A 347 16.89 -0.09 0.91
N GLN A 348 17.14 -1.40 1.03
CA GLN A 348 17.58 -2.27 -0.07
C GLN A 348 16.59 -2.25 -1.25
N TYR A 349 15.43 -2.92 -1.18
CA TYR A 349 14.50 -3.02 -2.32
C TYR A 349 13.96 -1.65 -2.79
N LEU A 350 13.79 -0.67 -1.88
CA LEU A 350 13.48 0.71 -2.27
C LEU A 350 14.56 1.28 -3.20
N SER A 351 15.84 1.10 -2.87
CA SER A 351 16.96 1.71 -3.60
C SER A 351 17.42 0.95 -4.84
N THR A 352 17.15 -0.35 -4.91
CA THR A 352 17.49 -1.22 -6.05
C THR A 352 16.42 -1.13 -7.14
N ASP A 353 15.15 -1.33 -6.78
CA ASP A 353 14.07 -1.53 -7.74
C ASP A 353 13.03 -0.40 -7.66
N ASN A 354 12.32 -0.26 -6.54
CA ASN A 354 11.06 0.49 -6.49
C ASN A 354 11.24 1.98 -6.86
N LEU A 355 12.30 2.65 -6.38
CA LEU A 355 12.56 4.06 -6.70
C LEU A 355 13.00 4.26 -8.16
N GLY A 356 13.70 3.29 -8.76
CA GLY A 356 14.12 3.34 -10.16
C GLY A 356 12.96 3.14 -11.12
N ILE A 357 12.11 2.15 -10.82
CA ILE A 357 10.90 1.83 -11.58
C ILE A 357 9.86 2.95 -11.45
N TYR A 358 9.54 3.38 -10.23
CA TYR A 358 8.62 4.51 -10.00
C TYR A 358 9.06 5.74 -10.78
N ALA A 359 10.36 6.04 -10.75
CA ALA A 359 10.91 7.11 -11.57
C ALA A 359 10.58 6.87 -13.05
N GLU A 360 10.98 5.75 -13.66
CA GLU A 360 10.76 5.52 -15.09
C GLU A 360 9.28 5.58 -15.49
N LEU A 361 8.37 5.00 -14.71
CA LEU A 361 6.92 5.10 -14.96
C LEU A 361 6.40 6.53 -14.82
N SER A 362 6.81 7.29 -13.80
CA SER A 362 6.52 8.73 -13.70
C SER A 362 7.28 9.61 -14.72
N ARG A 363 7.99 9.01 -15.70
CA ARG A 363 8.45 9.66 -16.95
C ARG A 363 7.45 9.51 -18.11
N ARG A 364 6.61 8.48 -18.03
CA ARG A 364 5.57 8.09 -19.00
C ARG A 364 4.17 8.52 -18.53
N LYS A 365 4.05 9.13 -17.36
CA LYS A 365 2.77 9.52 -16.75
C LYS A 365 2.03 10.59 -17.55
N THR A 366 0.72 10.51 -17.43
CA THR A 366 -0.25 11.19 -18.27
C THR A 366 -0.56 12.57 -17.71
N LEU A 367 0.05 13.60 -18.29
CA LEU A 367 -0.13 15.00 -17.90
C LEU A 367 -0.14 15.86 -19.16
N GLY A 368 -1.09 16.79 -19.26
CA GLY A 368 -1.23 17.71 -20.39
C GLY A 368 -0.29 18.92 -20.32
N GLY A 369 0.35 19.26 -21.43
CA GLY A 369 1.01 20.57 -21.63
C GLY A 369 2.02 20.97 -20.53
N GLU A 370 1.92 22.22 -20.08
CA GLU A 370 2.83 22.83 -19.10
C GLU A 370 2.49 22.49 -17.64
N LEU A 371 1.38 21.75 -17.41
CA LEU A 371 0.83 21.40 -16.08
C LEU A 371 1.86 20.73 -15.16
N TRP A 372 2.88 20.06 -15.71
CA TRP A 372 4.03 19.52 -14.97
C TRP A 372 4.76 20.57 -14.12
N HIS A 373 4.96 21.78 -14.67
CA HIS A 373 5.65 22.87 -14.00
C HIS A 373 4.72 23.60 -13.02
N GLU A 374 3.46 23.79 -13.41
CA GLU A 374 2.42 24.38 -12.57
C GLU A 374 2.20 23.55 -11.30
N LEU A 375 1.97 22.24 -11.44
CA LEU A 375 1.83 21.28 -10.34
C LEU A 375 2.99 21.34 -9.33
N ASN A 376 4.24 21.49 -9.80
CA ASN A 376 5.41 21.58 -8.91
C ASN A 376 5.40 22.86 -8.06
N GLU A 377 4.80 23.94 -8.56
CA GLU A 377 4.71 25.23 -7.88
C GLU A 377 3.40 25.46 -7.13
N CYS A 378 2.38 24.61 -7.33
CA CYS A 378 1.15 24.56 -6.52
C CYS A 378 1.47 24.41 -5.03
N GLU A 379 0.85 25.26 -4.21
CA GLU A 379 1.03 25.31 -2.76
C GLU A 379 -0.11 24.61 -2.02
N PHE A 380 0.24 23.86 -0.98
CA PHE A 380 -0.67 23.12 -0.13
C PHE A 380 -0.39 23.44 1.34
N ASN A 381 -1.45 23.67 2.10
CA ASN A 381 -1.37 23.92 3.53
C ASN A 381 -1.06 22.62 4.28
N ILE A 382 0.08 22.56 4.97
CA ILE A 382 0.46 21.45 5.84
C ILE A 382 0.30 21.89 7.30
N PRO A 383 -0.55 21.22 8.10
CA PRO A 383 -0.67 21.51 9.53
C PRO A 383 0.63 21.23 10.28
N VAL A 384 1.15 22.23 10.98
CA VAL A 384 2.37 22.15 11.80
C VAL A 384 1.97 21.90 13.25
N THR A 385 2.29 20.70 13.76
CA THR A 385 2.03 20.29 15.14
C THR A 385 3.32 20.35 15.97
N VAL A 386 3.24 20.17 17.29
CA VAL A 386 4.43 20.15 18.15
C VAL A 386 5.34 18.97 17.78
N GLU A 387 4.72 17.84 17.44
CA GLU A 387 5.34 16.56 17.11
C GLU A 387 5.99 16.58 15.72
N ASN A 388 5.35 17.23 14.74
CA ASN A 388 5.83 17.19 13.35
C ASN A 388 6.78 18.34 12.97
N ARG A 389 6.82 19.43 13.74
CA ARG A 389 7.58 20.65 13.40
C ARG A 389 9.07 20.41 13.20
N GLU A 390 9.73 19.73 14.15
CA GLU A 390 11.17 19.47 14.10
C GLU A 390 11.52 18.65 12.84
N ARG A 391 10.72 17.63 12.52
CA ARG A 391 10.82 16.86 11.28
C ARG A 391 10.64 17.72 10.03
N LEU A 392 9.67 18.64 10.00
CA LEU A 392 9.45 19.52 8.85
C LEU A 392 10.61 20.53 8.65
N LEU A 393 11.25 20.98 9.74
CA LEU A 393 12.47 21.77 9.72
C LEU A 393 13.69 20.97 9.21
N GLU A 394 13.92 19.76 9.73
CA GLU A 394 15.01 18.87 9.28
C GLU A 394 14.94 18.56 7.77
N LEU A 395 13.74 18.55 7.21
CA LEU A 395 13.49 18.28 5.79
C LEU A 395 13.54 19.54 4.92
N GLY A 396 13.71 20.73 5.50
CA GLY A 396 13.71 22.01 4.78
C GLY A 396 12.35 22.39 4.18
N VAL A 397 11.27 21.88 4.77
CA VAL A 397 9.89 22.08 4.28
C VAL A 397 9.26 23.36 4.85
N ILE A 398 9.68 23.76 6.06
CA ILE A 398 9.22 24.99 6.74
C ILE A 398 10.43 25.79 7.27
N GLY A 399 10.23 27.09 7.52
CA GLY A 399 11.23 27.97 8.14
C GLY A 399 11.21 27.94 9.67
N GLU A 400 12.29 28.39 10.32
CA GLU A 400 12.45 28.44 11.78
C GLU A 400 11.41 29.36 12.47
N ASP A 401 10.80 30.27 11.72
CA ASP A 401 9.74 31.20 12.13
C ASP A 401 8.36 30.53 12.25
N VAL A 402 8.11 29.45 11.50
CA VAL A 402 6.83 28.74 11.47
C VAL A 402 6.59 28.06 12.83
N SER A 403 5.43 28.28 13.44
CA SER A 403 5.13 27.85 14.82
C SER A 403 4.13 26.68 14.88
N PRO A 404 4.13 25.83 15.94
CA PRO A 404 3.09 24.83 16.14
C PRO A 404 1.69 25.46 16.24
N GLY A 405 0.68 24.76 15.75
CA GLY A 405 -0.70 25.26 15.68
C GLY A 405 -0.97 26.19 14.50
N THR A 406 -0.07 26.25 13.51
CA THR A 406 -0.24 26.99 12.25
C THR A 406 -0.31 26.02 11.06
N GLU A 407 -0.72 26.52 9.90
CA GLU A 407 -0.54 25.83 8.62
C GLU A 407 0.61 26.48 7.85
N ALA A 408 1.53 25.67 7.32
CA ALA A 408 2.59 26.12 6.45
C ALA A 408 2.18 25.96 4.98
N SER A 409 2.36 27.00 4.17
CA SER A 409 2.20 26.90 2.71
C SER A 409 3.41 26.20 2.10
N VAL A 410 3.21 25.02 1.50
CA VAL A 410 4.28 24.16 1.00
C VAL A 410 4.02 23.76 -0.44
N LYS A 411 5.01 24.02 -1.31
CA LYS A 411 4.94 23.64 -2.73
C LYS A 411 5.04 22.13 -2.92
N LEU A 412 4.27 21.57 -3.88
CA LEU A 412 4.24 20.12 -4.16
C LEU A 412 5.63 19.50 -4.33
N LYS A 413 6.57 20.25 -4.91
CA LYS A 413 7.98 19.85 -5.08
C LYS A 413 8.74 19.53 -3.78
N TYR A 414 8.22 19.94 -2.62
CA TYR A 414 8.74 19.59 -1.29
C TYR A 414 7.91 18.49 -0.60
N ILE A 415 6.74 18.15 -1.15
CA ILE A 415 5.84 17.09 -0.66
C ILE A 415 6.10 15.77 -1.42
N ASP A 416 6.34 15.81 -2.74
CA ASP A 416 6.93 14.69 -3.47
C ASP A 416 8.32 15.06 -4.04
N PRO A 417 9.41 14.77 -3.29
CA PRO A 417 10.75 15.13 -3.73
C PRO A 417 11.20 14.37 -4.98
N ILE A 418 10.61 13.21 -5.29
CA ILE A 418 10.98 12.46 -6.50
C ILE A 418 10.40 13.14 -7.74
N TYR A 419 9.18 13.67 -7.66
CA TYR A 419 8.60 14.50 -8.73
C TYR A 419 9.48 15.73 -9.02
N ALA A 420 9.88 16.44 -7.96
CA ALA A 420 10.77 17.60 -8.04
C ALA A 420 12.15 17.31 -8.64
N ILE A 421 12.80 16.22 -8.21
CA ILE A 421 14.14 15.81 -8.69
C ILE A 421 14.13 15.53 -10.20
N ARG A 422 12.99 15.11 -10.76
CA ARG A 422 12.87 14.75 -12.18
C ARG A 422 12.67 15.97 -13.08
N MET A 423 11.94 16.97 -12.62
CA MET A 423 11.67 18.20 -13.38
C MET A 423 12.75 19.28 -13.21
N SER A 424 13.59 19.20 -12.17
CA SER A 424 14.69 20.16 -11.94
C SER A 424 15.99 19.76 -12.66
N GLN A 425 16.34 20.50 -13.73
CA GLN A 425 17.58 20.28 -14.51
C GLN A 425 18.87 20.29 -13.66
N SER A 426 18.87 21.05 -12.56
CA SER A 426 19.98 21.10 -11.59
C SER A 426 20.22 19.77 -10.86
N CYS A 427 19.15 19.04 -10.49
CA CYS A 427 19.23 17.82 -9.71
C CYS A 427 19.32 16.54 -10.56
N GLN A 428 18.94 16.58 -11.84
CA GLN A 428 19.12 15.46 -12.78
C GLN A 428 20.56 14.92 -12.81
N ARG A 429 21.56 15.78 -12.55
CA ARG A 429 22.98 15.38 -12.43
C ARG A 429 23.21 14.36 -11.30
N MET A 430 22.53 14.48 -10.15
CA MET A 430 22.70 13.53 -9.04
C MET A 430 22.14 12.14 -9.38
N LEU A 431 21.03 12.05 -10.11
CA LEU A 431 20.53 10.75 -10.60
C LEU A 431 21.44 10.16 -11.68
N SER A 432 22.04 10.99 -12.55
CA SER A 432 22.98 10.51 -13.57
C SER A 432 24.28 9.94 -13.01
N LEU A 433 24.67 10.31 -11.78
CA LEU A 433 25.87 9.78 -11.14
C LEU A 433 25.73 8.30 -10.73
N ARG A 434 24.52 7.82 -10.42
CA ARG A 434 24.29 6.38 -10.15
C ARG A 434 24.45 5.53 -11.42
N SER A 435 23.82 5.94 -12.53
CA SER A 435 23.93 5.23 -13.81
C SER A 435 25.32 5.36 -14.47
N LEU A 436 26.18 6.27 -13.97
CA LEU A 436 27.62 6.25 -14.23
C LEU A 436 28.36 5.24 -13.35
N SER A 437 28.09 5.17 -12.04
CA SER A 437 28.73 4.18 -11.15
C SER A 437 28.43 2.73 -11.55
N GLU A 438 27.22 2.43 -12.00
CA GLU A 438 26.83 1.10 -12.51
C GLU A 438 27.58 0.74 -13.81
N ARG A 439 27.76 1.71 -14.72
CA ARG A 439 28.57 1.55 -15.94
C ARG A 439 30.08 1.40 -15.68
N MET A 440 30.54 1.77 -14.49
CA MET A 440 31.92 1.56 -14.05
C MET A 440 32.13 0.24 -13.29
N GLN A 441 31.07 -0.50 -12.95
CA GLN A 441 31.15 -1.84 -12.36
C GLN A 441 30.94 -2.97 -13.38
N MET A 442 30.59 -2.64 -14.64
CA MET A 442 30.49 -3.58 -15.76
C MET A 442 31.54 -3.29 -16.85
N ARG A 443 32.81 -3.13 -16.44
CA ARG A 443 33.98 -2.95 -17.31
C ARG A 443 35.21 -3.63 -16.71
#